data_AF-A0A7H0HTK4-F1
#
_entry.id   AF-A0A7H0HTK4-F1
#
_cell.length_a   1.000
_cell.length_b   1.000
_cell.length_c   1.000
_cell.angle_alpha   90.00
_cell.angle_beta   90.00
_cell.angle_gamma   90.00
#
_symmetry.space_group_name_H-M   'P 1'
#
loop_
_entity.id
_entity.type
_entity.pdbx_description
1 polymer ?
#
loop_
_entity_poly.entity_id
_entity_poly.type
_entity_poly.pdbx_seq_one_letter_code
_entity_poly.pdbx_strand_id
1 'polypeptide(L)'
;MSASKIVKRFGISIAALALVGTGFTGTASAASSDCPEGWFCVWHGTDYTGRMQKVQYDNADLSQYTVFANGSLSGYNNGNNCDVNVYAGRNYTNLIATVKRGTKGTGTSTRVKILSNKWVNCI
;
A
#
# COMPACT_ATOMS: atom_id res chain seq x y z
N MET A 1 10.52 44.64 -50.14
CA MET A 1 11.18 43.36 -50.44
C MET A 1 11.92 42.89 -49.21
N SER A 2 11.85 41.58 -48.97
CA SER A 2 12.10 40.87 -47.71
C SER A 2 13.58 40.79 -47.31
N ALA A 3 13.85 40.74 -46.01
CA ALA A 3 14.93 39.92 -45.44
C ALA A 3 14.68 39.69 -43.94
N SER A 4 13.90 38.65 -43.63
CA SER A 4 13.78 38.07 -42.30
C SER A 4 14.87 37.02 -42.10
N LYS A 5 15.63 37.07 -40.99
CA LYS A 5 16.43 35.96 -40.49
C LYS A 5 16.60 36.03 -38.96
N ILE A 6 16.52 34.84 -38.35
CA ILE A 6 17.14 34.41 -37.07
C ILE A 6 16.42 34.89 -35.78
N VAL A 7 16.13 34.09 -34.73
CA VAL A 7 16.44 32.70 -34.35
C VAL A 7 15.46 32.21 -33.26
N LYS A 8 14.88 31.02 -33.51
CA LYS A 8 14.77 29.82 -32.65
C LYS A 8 15.07 29.99 -31.13
N ARG A 9 14.09 29.70 -30.26
CA ARG A 9 14.04 28.49 -29.39
C ARG A 9 12.99 28.64 -28.27
N PHE A 10 12.17 27.60 -28.15
CA PHE A 10 11.27 27.34 -27.03
C PHE A 10 12.03 27.32 -25.70
N GLY A 11 11.56 28.09 -24.72
CA GLY A 11 11.98 28.01 -23.33
C GLY A 11 10.76 27.80 -22.45
N ILE A 12 10.35 26.54 -22.29
CA ILE A 12 9.38 26.13 -21.28
C ILE A 12 10.15 26.08 -19.96
N SER A 13 10.07 27.13 -19.14
CA SER A 13 10.58 27.10 -17.78
C SER A 13 9.50 26.53 -16.86
N ILE A 14 9.53 25.20 -16.70
CA ILE A 14 8.82 24.51 -15.62
C ILE A 14 9.51 24.93 -14.32
N ALA A 15 8.81 25.67 -13.47
CA ALA A 15 9.25 25.94 -12.11
C ALA A 15 9.23 24.61 -11.33
N ALA A 16 10.40 23.99 -11.18
CA ALA A 16 10.57 22.85 -10.29
C ALA A 16 10.46 23.34 -8.84
N LEU A 17 9.37 22.96 -8.17
CA LEU A 17 9.26 23.06 -6.71
C LEU A 17 10.30 22.11 -6.10
N ALA A 18 11.37 22.68 -5.55
CA ALA A 18 12.32 21.96 -4.72
C ALA A 18 11.69 21.71 -3.34
N LEU A 19 11.08 20.54 -3.17
CA LEU A 19 10.80 19.97 -1.84
C LEU A 19 12.09 19.34 -1.32
N VAL A 20 12.76 20.05 -0.42
CA VAL A 20 13.85 19.51 0.40
C VAL A 20 13.23 18.57 1.43
N GLY A 21 13.16 17.29 1.08
CA GLY A 21 12.81 16.19 1.98
C GLY A 21 14.01 15.27 2.12
N THR A 22 14.81 15.45 3.18
CA THR A 22 15.82 14.47 3.58
C THR A 22 15.13 13.27 4.22
N GLY A 23 15.23 12.11 3.58
CA GLY A 23 14.86 10.81 4.14
C GLY A 23 13.85 10.05 3.29
N PHE A 24 14.14 8.76 3.06
CA PHE A 24 13.34 7.77 2.32
C PHE A 24 13.50 7.77 0.79
N THR A 25 14.69 7.38 0.32
CA THR A 25 14.80 6.67 -0.96
C THR A 25 14.28 5.24 -0.79
N GLY A 26 12.98 5.10 -0.57
CA GLY A 26 12.31 3.80 -0.57
C GLY A 26 11.72 3.53 -1.95
N THR A 27 12.31 2.61 -2.71
CA THR A 27 11.75 2.06 -3.97
C THR A 27 10.42 1.30 -3.76
N ALA A 28 9.87 1.34 -2.54
CA ALA A 28 8.66 0.68 -2.08
C ALA A 28 7.37 1.10 -2.82
N SER A 29 7.36 2.30 -3.42
CA SER A 29 6.16 2.82 -4.09
C SER A 29 5.70 1.97 -5.27
N ALA A 30 6.63 1.39 -6.05
CA ALA A 30 6.29 0.58 -7.22
C ALA A 30 5.78 -0.83 -6.86
N ALA A 31 6.24 -1.42 -5.76
CA ALA A 31 5.76 -2.75 -5.34
C ALA A 31 4.38 -2.66 -4.65
N SER A 32 4.09 -1.55 -3.96
CA SER A 32 2.76 -1.34 -3.38
C SER A 32 1.64 -1.19 -4.43
N SER A 33 1.96 -0.76 -5.66
CA SER A 33 0.99 -0.72 -6.77
C SER A 33 0.58 -2.09 -7.28
N ASP A 34 1.27 -3.16 -6.88
CA ASP A 34 0.84 -4.54 -7.19
C ASP A 34 -0.43 -4.94 -6.43
N CYS A 35 -0.82 -4.18 -5.40
CA CYS A 35 -2.10 -4.38 -4.73
C CYS A 35 -3.23 -3.79 -5.58
N PRO A 36 -4.14 -4.61 -6.14
CA PRO A 36 -5.20 -4.10 -6.99
C PRO A 36 -6.21 -3.27 -6.20
N GLU A 37 -6.89 -2.37 -6.88
CA GLU A 37 -7.99 -1.60 -6.28
C GLU A 37 -9.10 -2.54 -5.79
N GLY A 38 -9.63 -2.25 -4.61
CA GLY A 38 -10.64 -3.05 -3.92
C GLY A 38 -10.09 -4.17 -3.04
N TRP A 39 -8.78 -4.23 -2.80
CA TRP A 39 -8.13 -5.32 -2.04
C TRP A 39 -7.38 -4.82 -0.80
N PHE A 40 -7.30 -5.70 0.20
CA PHE A 40 -6.31 -5.61 1.26
C PHE A 40 -5.17 -6.57 0.97
N CYS A 41 -3.95 -6.06 0.85
CA CYS A 41 -2.77 -6.84 0.49
C CYS A 41 -1.74 -6.81 1.60
N VAL A 42 -1.03 -7.93 1.77
CA VAL A 42 0.08 -8.08 2.70
C VAL A 42 1.24 -8.80 2.02
N TRP A 43 2.45 -8.48 2.46
CA TRP A 43 3.68 -9.04 1.93
C TRP A 43 4.51 -9.67 3.04
N HIS A 44 5.24 -10.73 2.66
CA HIS A 44 6.13 -11.43 3.57
C HIS A 44 7.34 -10.57 3.98
N GLY A 45 7.82 -9.68 3.10
CA GLY A 45 8.94 -8.77 3.34
C GLY A 45 8.50 -7.38 3.77
N THR A 46 9.47 -6.58 4.25
CA THR A 46 9.29 -5.14 4.43
C THR A 46 9.16 -4.47 3.06
N ASP A 47 8.65 -3.24 3.04
CA ASP A 47 8.65 -2.37 1.86
C ASP A 47 7.95 -2.99 0.64
N TYR A 48 6.90 -3.79 0.90
CA TYR A 48 6.06 -4.46 -0.08
C TYR A 48 6.83 -5.47 -0.94
N THR A 49 7.85 -6.11 -0.38
CA THR A 49 8.70 -7.08 -1.09
C THR A 49 8.33 -8.53 -0.78
N GLY A 50 8.76 -9.43 -1.68
CA GLY A 50 8.55 -10.87 -1.54
C GLY A 50 7.12 -11.29 -1.86
N ARG A 51 6.73 -12.47 -1.37
CA ARG A 51 5.41 -13.05 -1.68
C ARG A 51 4.29 -12.15 -1.13
N MET A 52 3.41 -11.73 -2.03
CA MET A 52 2.18 -11.00 -1.73
C MET A 52 1.00 -11.95 -1.63
N GLN A 53 0.08 -11.67 -0.71
CA GLN A 53 -1.27 -12.22 -0.71
C GLN A 53 -2.28 -11.12 -0.47
N LYS A 54 -3.50 -11.33 -0.96
CA LYS A 54 -4.56 -10.34 -0.96
C LYS A 54 -5.90 -10.97 -0.63
N VAL A 55 -6.78 -10.19 0.00
CA VAL A 55 -8.14 -10.59 0.35
C VAL A 55 -9.15 -9.48 0.03
N GLN A 56 -10.39 -9.90 -0.23
CA GLN A 56 -11.58 -9.04 -0.30
C GLN A 56 -12.62 -9.58 0.67
N TYR A 57 -13.64 -8.76 0.94
CA TYR A 57 -14.76 -9.09 1.82
C TYR A 57 -14.33 -9.48 3.24
N ASP A 58 -15.32 -9.80 4.06
CA ASP A 58 -15.10 -10.27 5.41
C ASP A 58 -14.64 -11.72 5.36
N ASN A 59 -13.52 -12.02 6.02
CA ASN A 59 -12.98 -13.37 6.10
C ASN A 59 -12.82 -13.76 7.56
N ALA A 60 -13.61 -14.74 7.99
CA ALA A 60 -13.54 -15.28 9.35
C ALA A 60 -12.30 -16.17 9.57
N ASP A 61 -11.71 -16.70 8.49
CA ASP A 61 -10.51 -17.54 8.57
C ASP A 61 -9.56 -17.29 7.40
N LEU A 62 -8.39 -16.73 7.71
CA LEU A 62 -7.28 -16.51 6.80
C LEU A 62 -6.11 -17.47 7.03
N SER A 63 -6.26 -18.48 7.87
CA SER A 63 -5.17 -19.43 8.21
C SER A 63 -4.61 -20.19 7.01
N GLN A 64 -5.42 -20.35 5.96
CA GLN A 64 -5.02 -20.94 4.68
C GLN A 64 -4.02 -20.07 3.88
N TYR A 65 -3.95 -18.76 4.15
CA TYR A 65 -3.07 -17.85 3.44
C TYR A 65 -1.75 -17.70 4.20
N THR A 66 -0.68 -18.33 3.69
CA THR A 66 0.63 -18.42 4.36
C THR A 66 1.20 -17.09 4.85
N VAL A 67 1.13 -16.01 4.06
CA VAL A 67 1.67 -14.69 4.41
C VAL A 67 0.84 -14.05 5.53
N PHE A 68 -0.48 -14.21 5.51
CA PHE A 68 -1.36 -13.76 6.59
C PHE A 68 -1.12 -14.58 7.88
N ALA A 69 -1.08 -15.91 7.76
CA ALA A 69 -1.05 -16.84 8.87
C ALA A 69 0.32 -17.00 9.54
N ASN A 70 1.41 -16.90 8.78
CA ASN A 70 2.79 -17.02 9.28
C ASN A 70 3.44 -15.66 9.52
N GLY A 71 2.78 -14.59 9.10
CA GLY A 71 3.09 -13.23 9.48
C GLY A 71 3.67 -12.39 8.34
N SER A 72 3.03 -11.25 8.12
CA SER A 72 3.40 -10.23 7.15
C SER A 72 4.27 -9.15 7.77
N LEU A 73 5.12 -8.51 6.95
CA LEU A 73 5.99 -7.40 7.35
C LEU A 73 5.59 -6.07 6.73
N SER A 74 4.74 -6.08 5.71
CA SER A 74 4.16 -4.86 5.14
C SER A 74 2.76 -5.13 4.60
N GLY A 75 1.95 -4.09 4.45
CA GLY A 75 0.58 -4.20 4.01
C GLY A 75 0.01 -2.90 3.47
N TYR A 76 -1.05 -3.02 2.67
CA TYR A 76 -1.74 -1.91 2.03
C TYR A 76 -3.23 -2.20 1.97
N ASN A 77 -4.04 -1.29 2.50
CA ASN A 77 -5.47 -1.25 2.22
C ASN A 77 -5.73 -0.40 0.96
N ASN A 78 -5.80 -1.07 -0.19
CA ASN A 78 -6.23 -0.46 -1.45
C ASN A 78 -7.74 -0.62 -1.69
N GLY A 79 -8.54 -0.66 -0.63
CA GLY A 79 -9.98 -0.82 -0.70
C GLY A 79 -10.70 0.28 -1.49
N ASN A 80 -11.87 -0.06 -2.00
CA ASN A 80 -12.70 0.87 -2.77
C ASN A 80 -13.19 2.01 -1.89
N ASN A 81 -13.91 1.72 -0.81
CA ASN A 81 -14.52 2.78 0.00
C ASN A 81 -14.46 2.51 1.52
N CYS A 82 -13.71 1.48 1.95
CA CYS A 82 -13.80 0.93 3.29
C CYS A 82 -12.42 0.85 3.97
N ASP A 83 -12.43 0.96 5.30
CA ASP A 83 -11.32 0.58 6.16
C ASP A 83 -11.33 -0.94 6.39
N VAL A 84 -10.24 -1.49 6.93
CA VAL A 84 -10.12 -2.92 7.25
C VAL A 84 -9.69 -3.11 8.69
N ASN A 85 -10.54 -3.74 9.50
CA ASN A 85 -10.11 -4.31 10.76
C ASN A 85 -9.35 -5.62 10.52
N VAL A 86 -8.17 -5.74 11.12
CA VAL A 86 -7.35 -6.95 11.07
C VAL A 86 -7.21 -7.55 12.46
N TYR A 87 -7.31 -8.87 12.54
CA TYR A 87 -7.44 -9.61 13.79
C TYR A 87 -6.37 -10.69 13.89
N ALA A 88 -5.79 -10.86 15.09
CA ALA A 88 -4.79 -11.88 15.35
C ALA A 88 -5.41 -13.28 15.51
N GLY A 89 -6.71 -13.35 15.83
CA GLY A 89 -7.48 -14.57 15.95
C GLY A 89 -8.42 -14.82 14.77
N ARG A 90 -8.93 -16.05 14.67
CA ARG A 90 -10.02 -16.41 13.75
C ARG A 90 -11.36 -15.87 14.27
N ASN A 91 -12.37 -15.80 13.40
CA ASN A 91 -13.72 -15.33 13.72
C ASN A 91 -13.74 -13.92 14.35
N TYR A 92 -12.87 -13.03 13.87
CA TYR A 92 -12.82 -11.62 14.27
C TYR A 92 -12.46 -11.40 15.75
N THR A 93 -11.62 -12.28 16.31
CA THR A 93 -11.15 -12.19 17.70
C THR A 93 -9.77 -11.56 17.80
N ASN A 94 -9.53 -10.82 18.89
CA ASN A 94 -8.26 -10.14 19.16
C ASN A 94 -7.88 -9.11 18.06
N LEU A 95 -8.59 -7.98 18.04
CA LEU A 95 -8.36 -6.88 17.09
C LEU A 95 -6.93 -6.33 17.25
N ILE A 96 -6.20 -6.24 16.14
CA ILE A 96 -4.85 -5.69 16.10
C ILE A 96 -4.92 -4.20 15.76
N ALA A 97 -5.61 -3.88 14.66
CA ALA A 97 -5.65 -2.53 14.11
C ALA A 97 -6.83 -2.36 13.16
N THR A 98 -7.21 -1.09 12.96
CA THR A 98 -8.03 -0.62 11.84
C THR A 98 -7.11 0.03 10.82
N VAL A 99 -6.99 -0.57 9.64
CA VAL A 99 -6.19 -0.06 8.52
C VAL A 99 -7.08 0.82 7.66
N LYS A 100 -6.89 2.13 7.74
CA LYS A 100 -7.67 3.08 6.95
C LYS A 100 -7.48 2.87 5.44
N ARG A 101 -8.51 3.13 4.64
CA ARG A 101 -8.39 3.12 3.18
C ARG A 101 -7.21 3.99 2.73
N GLY A 102 -6.44 3.50 1.76
CA GLY A 102 -5.27 4.22 1.22
C GLY A 102 -4.02 4.11 2.08
N THR A 103 -4.11 3.51 3.27
CA THR A 103 -2.98 3.42 4.20
C THR A 103 -2.06 2.27 3.81
N LYS A 104 -0.79 2.62 3.66
CA LYS A 104 0.32 1.69 3.47
C LYS A 104 1.17 1.64 4.74
N GLY A 105 1.68 0.47 5.10
CA GLY A 105 2.53 0.30 6.27
C GLY A 105 3.63 -0.73 6.03
N THR A 106 4.81 -0.48 6.61
CA THR A 106 5.97 -1.37 6.59
C THR A 106 6.52 -1.46 8.02
N GLY A 107 6.82 -2.68 8.47
CA GLY A 107 7.36 -2.95 9.81
C GLY A 107 8.88 -2.89 9.85
N THR A 108 9.45 -2.90 11.06
CA THR A 108 10.90 -2.81 11.28
C THR A 108 11.61 -4.15 11.48
N SER A 109 10.85 -5.27 11.58
CA SER A 109 11.26 -6.70 11.51
C SER A 109 10.22 -7.62 12.19
N THR A 110 9.31 -7.06 12.98
CA THR A 110 8.26 -7.83 13.67
C THR A 110 7.16 -8.24 12.70
N ARG A 111 6.92 -9.56 12.59
CA ARG A 111 5.86 -10.11 11.75
C ARG A 111 4.50 -9.97 12.43
N VAL A 112 3.52 -9.50 11.68
CA VAL A 112 2.13 -9.41 12.13
C VAL A 112 1.35 -10.57 11.54
N LYS A 113 0.83 -11.44 12.40
CA LYS A 113 -0.07 -12.52 12.02
C LYS A 113 -1.51 -12.01 11.97
N ILE A 114 -2.18 -12.23 10.86
CA ILE A 114 -3.56 -11.82 10.63
C ILE A 114 -4.37 -13.07 10.30
N LEU A 115 -5.32 -13.44 11.14
CA LEU A 115 -6.12 -14.67 11.00
C LEU A 115 -7.56 -14.42 10.58
N SER A 116 -8.04 -13.18 10.66
CA SER A 116 -9.31 -12.77 10.08
C SER A 116 -9.30 -11.27 9.78
N ASN A 117 -10.20 -10.82 8.91
CA ASN A 117 -10.37 -9.40 8.60
C ASN A 117 -11.86 -9.05 8.44
N LYS A 118 -12.21 -7.80 8.74
CA LYS A 118 -13.55 -7.27 8.49
C LYS A 118 -13.46 -5.90 7.82
N TRP A 119 -14.20 -5.70 6.74
CA TRP A 119 -14.34 -4.38 6.11
C TRP A 119 -15.33 -3.55 6.91
N VAL A 120 -14.91 -2.34 7.25
CA VAL A 120 -15.65 -1.45 8.15
C VAL A 120 -15.60 -0.03 7.61
N ASN A 121 -16.47 0.85 8.13
CA ASN A 121 -16.50 2.27 7.77
C ASN A 121 -16.59 2.51 6.26
N CYS A 122 -17.40 1.72 5.56
CA CYS A 122 -17.62 1.86 4.13
C CYS A 122 -18.45 3.13 3.84
N ILE A 123 -17.92 4.01 2.97
CA ILE A 123 -18.56 5.28 2.58
C ILE A 123 -18.99 5.34 1.12
#